data_AF-Q54B54-F1
#
_entry.id   AF-Q54B54-F1
#
_cell.length_a   1.000
_cell.length_b   1.000
_cell.length_c   1.000
_cell.angle_alpha   90.00
_cell.angle_beta   90.00
_cell.angle_gamma   90.00
#
_symmetry.space_group_name_H-M   'P 1'
#
loop_
_entity.id
_entity.type
_entity.pdbx_description
1 polymer ?
#
loop_
_entity_poly.entity_id
_entity_poly.type
_entity_poly.pdbx_seq_one_letter_code
_entity_poly.pdbx_strand_id
1 'polypeptide(L)'
;MSTNNNEDIDNDELQQQDNEEQQQQPQVSTFNEQQRQIREQQQVIDKQNQLLRQHIQLINQQSQQQLNNHTTPPSSPNITTPITSAAITNTIKKSLGKINTDDTDHQLLQKIINFIKKKNIYIK
;
A
#
# COMPACT_ATOMS: atom_id res chain seq x y z
N MET A 1 -53.50 -47.53 27.80
CA MET A 1 -52.96 -47.56 29.17
C MET A 1 -51.67 -48.36 29.12
N SER A 2 -50.64 -47.86 29.80
CA SER A 2 -49.27 -48.38 29.84
C SER A 2 -49.16 -49.78 30.42
N THR A 3 -48.22 -50.57 29.89
CA THR A 3 -47.42 -51.53 30.67
C THR A 3 -46.06 -51.68 29.98
N ASN A 4 -45.06 -50.97 30.50
CA ASN A 4 -43.66 -51.28 30.27
C ASN A 4 -43.33 -52.55 31.05
N ASN A 5 -43.14 -53.68 30.37
CA ASN A 5 -42.54 -54.86 30.96
C ASN A 5 -41.07 -54.89 30.56
N ASN A 6 -40.25 -54.43 31.49
CA ASN A 6 -38.80 -54.57 31.46
C ASN A 6 -38.48 -55.77 32.37
N GLU A 7 -38.53 -56.98 31.80
CA GLU A 7 -37.99 -58.23 32.38
C GLU A 7 -37.21 -58.88 31.21
N ASP A 8 -35.91 -58.68 31.06
CA ASP A 8 -34.80 -59.24 31.86
C ASP A 8 -34.67 -60.77 31.65
N ILE A 9 -34.23 -61.20 30.46
CA ILE A 9 -33.70 -62.55 30.23
C ILE A 9 -32.51 -62.47 29.26
N ASP A 10 -31.34 -62.71 29.84
CA ASP A 10 -30.13 -63.30 29.27
C ASP A 10 -29.33 -62.48 28.25
N ASN A 11 -28.50 -61.63 28.84
CA ASN A 11 -27.14 -61.34 28.44
C ASN A 11 -26.33 -62.64 28.20
N ASP A 12 -26.60 -63.34 27.09
CA ASP A 12 -25.68 -64.33 26.53
C ASP A 12 -24.49 -63.59 25.93
N GLU A 13 -23.61 -63.20 26.83
CA GLU A 13 -22.22 -62.92 26.55
C GLU A 13 -21.61 -64.14 25.85
N LEU A 14 -20.94 -63.86 24.74
CA LEU A 14 -19.65 -64.39 24.33
C LEU A 14 -19.60 -65.38 23.15
N GLN A 15 -18.76 -64.93 22.20
CA GLN A 15 -17.86 -65.69 21.32
C GLN A 15 -18.52 -66.17 20.01
N GLN A 16 -18.03 -65.84 18.80
CA GLN A 16 -16.62 -65.72 18.40
C GLN A 16 -16.40 -64.68 17.28
N GLN A 17 -15.25 -64.03 17.41
CA GLN A 17 -14.54 -63.26 16.40
C GLN A 17 -14.39 -64.05 15.08
N ASP A 18 -14.85 -63.49 13.97
CA ASP A 18 -14.21 -63.72 12.68
C ASP A 18 -13.50 -62.43 12.27
N ASN A 19 -12.17 -62.49 12.33
CA ASN A 19 -11.25 -61.48 11.84
C ASN A 19 -11.33 -61.45 10.30
N GLU A 20 -12.04 -60.48 9.74
CA GLU A 20 -11.72 -60.01 8.39
C GLU A 20 -11.17 -58.58 8.49
N GLU A 21 -9.89 -58.50 8.14
CA GLU A 21 -8.99 -57.39 8.39
C GLU A 21 -9.50 -56.06 7.81
N GLN A 22 -9.36 -55.06 8.67
CA GLN A 22 -9.61 -53.65 8.47
C GLN A 22 -8.83 -53.11 7.26
N GLN A 23 -9.46 -53.10 6.08
CA GLN A 23 -9.08 -52.21 4.98
C GLN A 23 -9.60 -50.79 5.24
N GLN A 24 -9.11 -50.10 6.28
CA GLN A 24 -9.44 -48.68 6.49
C GLN A 24 -8.31 -47.91 7.19
N GLN A 25 -7.21 -47.59 6.51
CA GLN A 25 -6.39 -46.42 6.88
C GLN A 25 -5.83 -45.65 5.67
N PRO A 26 -6.64 -44.79 5.02
CA PRO A 26 -6.11 -43.60 4.35
C PRO A 26 -6.33 -42.30 5.14
N GLN A 27 -7.26 -42.27 6.10
CA GLN A 27 -7.79 -41.01 6.67
C GLN A 27 -6.82 -40.30 7.64
N VAL A 28 -5.95 -41.03 8.33
CA VAL A 28 -4.92 -40.45 9.22
C VAL A 28 -3.77 -39.80 8.43
N SER A 29 -3.48 -40.30 7.23
CA SER A 29 -2.39 -39.75 6.38
C SER A 29 -2.77 -38.36 5.84
N THR A 30 -4.01 -38.20 5.38
CA THR A 30 -4.51 -36.90 4.85
C THR A 30 -4.56 -35.82 5.93
N PHE A 31 -5.02 -36.15 7.14
CA PHE A 31 -5.07 -35.20 8.26
C PHE A 31 -3.68 -34.74 8.70
N ASN A 32 -2.73 -35.67 8.83
CA ASN A 32 -1.36 -35.34 9.23
C ASN A 32 -0.65 -34.47 8.18
N GLU A 33 -0.87 -34.74 6.89
CA GLU A 33 -0.33 -33.94 5.80
C GLU A 33 -0.95 -32.53 5.77
N GLN A 34 -2.26 -32.41 5.98
CA GLN A 34 -2.92 -31.11 6.08
C GLN A 34 -2.38 -30.28 7.25
N GLN A 35 -2.15 -30.89 8.42
CA GLN A 35 -1.52 -30.20 9.55
C GLN A 35 -0.10 -29.74 9.25
N ARG A 36 0.69 -30.55 8.53
CA ARG A 36 2.04 -30.17 8.10
C ARG A 36 1.99 -28.95 7.19
N GLN A 37 1.09 -28.93 6.20
CA GLN A 37 0.91 -27.80 5.29
C GLN A 37 0.49 -26.52 6.01
N ILE A 38 -0.40 -26.62 7.01
CA ILE A 38 -0.79 -25.46 7.84
C ILE A 38 0.43 -24.90 8.59
N ARG A 39 1.27 -25.77 9.18
CA ARG A 39 2.49 -25.35 9.88
C ARG A 39 3.50 -24.69 8.93
N GLU A 40 3.68 -25.23 7.73
CA GLU A 40 4.56 -24.65 6.70
C GLU A 40 4.04 -23.29 6.23
N GLN A 41 2.73 -23.15 5.97
CA GLN A 41 2.13 -21.86 5.60
C GLN A 41 2.25 -20.83 6.72
N GLN A 42 2.05 -21.23 7.98
CA GLN A 42 2.21 -20.34 9.12
C GLN A 42 3.63 -19.77 9.21
N GLN A 43 4.66 -20.61 9.00
CA GLN A 43 6.05 -20.14 8.96
C GLN A 43 6.31 -19.12 7.85
N VAL A 44 5.70 -19.32 6.67
CA VAL A 44 5.80 -18.36 5.55
C VAL A 44 5.14 -17.03 5.92
N ILE A 45 3.95 -17.06 6.51
CA ILE A 45 3.22 -15.87 6.97
C ILE A 45 4.02 -15.10 8.02
N ASP A 46 4.60 -15.81 8.99
CA ASP A 46 5.39 -15.18 10.06
C ASP A 46 6.63 -14.48 9.49
N LYS A 47 7.33 -15.12 8.54
CA LYS A 47 8.48 -14.53 7.84
C LYS A 47 8.07 -13.30 7.02
N GLN A 48 6.95 -13.35 6.30
CA GLN A 48 6.43 -12.22 5.55
C GLN A 48 6.07 -11.05 6.47
N ASN A 49 5.42 -11.33 7.61
CA ASN A 49 5.08 -10.32 8.61
C ASN A 49 6.31 -9.69 9.26
N GLN A 50 7.37 -10.46 9.50
CA GLN A 50 8.65 -9.93 9.99
C GLN A 50 9.27 -8.96 8.98
N LEU A 51 9.30 -9.33 7.70
CA LEU A 51 9.84 -8.48 6.63
C LEU A 51 9.01 -7.20 6.46
N LEU A 52 7.68 -7.32 6.51
CA LEU A 52 6.77 -6.17 6.44
C LEU A 52 7.01 -5.20 7.60
N ARG A 53 7.18 -5.70 8.84
CA ARG A 53 7.51 -4.86 10.00
C ARG A 53 8.84 -4.14 9.84
N GLN A 54 9.86 -4.82 9.33
CA GLN A 54 11.16 -4.20 9.03
C GLN A 54 11.03 -3.10 7.97
N HIS A 55 10.25 -3.35 6.92
CA HIS A 55 10.04 -2.38 5.85
C HIS A 55 9.32 -1.11 6.33
N ILE A 56 8.28 -1.28 7.16
CA ILE A 56 7.57 -0.14 7.78
C ILE A 56 8.51 0.69 8.66
N GLN A 57 9.38 0.05 9.45
CA GLN A 57 10.37 0.77 10.26
C GLN A 57 11.34 1.58 9.40
N LEU A 58 11.79 1.05 8.26
CA LEU A 58 12.67 1.76 7.33
C LEU A 58 11.97 2.96 6.68
N ILE A 59 10.72 2.78 6.23
CA ILE A 59 9.92 3.89 5.66
C ILE A 59 9.76 5.01 6.68
N ASN A 60 9.38 4.69 7.92
CA ASN A 60 9.17 5.69 8.96
C ASN A 60 10.44 6.48 9.27
N GLN A 61 11.62 5.84 9.26
CA GLN A 61 12.90 6.55 9.42
C GLN A 61 13.22 7.46 8.22
N GLN A 62 12.95 7.01 6.99
CA GLN A 62 13.20 7.82 5.79
C GLN A 62 12.28 9.04 5.70
N SER A 63 10.99 8.87 6.03
CA SER A 63 10.02 9.97 6.03
C SER A 63 10.41 11.07 7.03
N GLN A 64 10.92 10.70 8.21
CA GLN A 64 11.40 11.65 9.22
C GLN A 64 12.63 12.45 8.74
N GLN A 65 13.56 11.82 8.01
CA GLN A 65 14.72 12.53 7.45
C GLN A 65 14.31 13.54 6.36
N GLN A 66 13.34 13.19 5.52
CA GLN A 66 12.82 14.13 4.52
C GLN A 66 12.13 15.33 5.19
N LEU A 67 11.35 15.11 6.25
CA LEU A 67 10.74 16.19 7.04
C LEU A 67 11.79 17.11 7.68
N ASN A 68 12.85 16.54 8.28
CA ASN A 68 13.89 17.32 8.94
C ASN A 68 14.76 18.13 7.96
N ASN A 69 14.93 17.67 6.71
CA ASN A 69 15.68 18.43 5.70
C ASN A 69 14.94 19.68 5.21
N HIS A 70 13.65 19.84 5.51
CA HIS A 70 12.86 21.00 5.10
C HIS A 70 12.77 22.12 6.16
N THR A 71 13.29 21.94 7.38
CA THR A 71 13.12 22.95 8.44
C THR A 71 14.19 24.04 8.48
N THR A 72 15.26 23.95 7.70
CA THR A 72 16.17 25.10 7.48
C THR A 72 15.97 25.64 6.07
N PRO A 73 15.13 26.67 5.86
CA PRO A 73 15.17 27.39 4.60
C PRO A 73 16.61 27.92 4.41
N PRO A 74 17.21 27.78 3.22
CA PRO A 74 18.48 28.45 2.95
C PRO A 74 18.27 29.94 3.19
N SER A 75 19.18 30.57 3.94
CA SER A 75 19.23 32.02 4.10
C SER A 75 19.15 32.63 2.71
N SER A 76 18.01 33.23 2.37
CA SER A 76 17.86 33.89 1.08
C SER A 76 18.91 35.01 1.02
N PRO A 77 19.71 35.10 -0.05
CA PRO A 77 20.63 36.22 -0.19
C PRO A 77 19.79 37.50 -0.13
N ASN A 78 20.16 38.41 0.77
CA ASN A 78 19.54 39.72 0.88
C ASN A 78 19.84 40.48 -0.42
N ILE A 79 18.91 40.46 -1.39
CA ILE A 79 19.07 41.20 -2.64
C ILE A 79 18.77 42.66 -2.31
N THR A 80 19.79 43.42 -1.93
CA THR A 80 19.66 44.85 -1.62
C THR A 80 19.70 45.74 -2.87
N THR A 81 19.89 45.18 -4.07
CA THR A 81 19.94 45.98 -5.29
C THR A 81 18.53 46.36 -5.73
N PRO A 82 18.15 47.65 -5.77
CA PRO A 82 16.85 48.04 -6.30
C PRO A 82 16.76 47.65 -7.78
N ILE A 83 15.78 46.82 -8.12
CA ILE A 83 15.49 46.48 -9.51
C ILE A 83 14.81 47.70 -10.14
N THR A 84 15.39 48.23 -11.23
CA THR A 84 14.80 49.35 -11.97
C THR A 84 13.57 48.91 -12.76
N SER A 85 12.61 49.81 -12.96
CA SER A 85 11.41 49.56 -13.80
C SER A 85 11.78 49.07 -15.21
N ALA A 86 12.92 49.53 -15.75
CA ALA A 86 13.43 49.08 -17.04
C ALA A 86 13.88 47.60 -17.01
N ALA A 87 14.56 47.17 -15.94
CA ALA A 87 14.98 45.78 -15.77
C ALA A 87 13.77 44.84 -15.62
N ILE A 88 12.74 45.26 -14.88
CA ILE A 88 11.45 44.54 -14.78
C ILE A 88 10.80 44.43 -16.16
N THR A 89 10.67 45.57 -16.86
CA THR A 89 10.05 45.63 -18.19
C THR A 89 10.76 44.71 -19.19
N ASN A 90 12.08 44.73 -19.23
CA ASN A 90 12.88 43.88 -20.12
C ASN A 90 12.73 42.40 -19.78
N THR A 91 12.68 42.05 -18.50
CA THR A 91 12.48 40.67 -18.03
C THR A 91 11.11 40.14 -18.40
N ILE A 92 10.07 40.95 -18.26
CA ILE A 92 8.69 40.61 -18.66
C ILE A 92 8.61 40.44 -20.18
N LYS A 93 9.14 41.40 -20.96
CA LYS A 93 9.17 41.32 -22.43
C LYS A 93 9.92 40.08 -22.94
N LYS A 94 11.07 39.74 -22.34
CA LYS A 94 11.83 38.53 -22.68
C LYS A 94 11.07 37.25 -22.34
N SER A 95 10.33 37.26 -21.23
CA SER A 95 9.62 36.09 -20.70
C SER A 95 8.34 35.79 -21.46
N LEU A 96 7.52 36.82 -21.75
CA LEU A 96 6.24 36.69 -22.46
C LEU A 96 6.39 36.71 -24.00
N GLY A 97 7.56 37.07 -24.51
CA GLY A 97 7.79 37.25 -25.95
C GLY A 97 7.27 38.60 -26.46
N LYS A 98 7.15 38.74 -27.79
CA LYS A 98 6.60 39.96 -28.41
C LYS A 98 5.10 40.07 -28.06
N ILE A 99 4.76 40.95 -27.12
CA ILE A 99 3.38 41.42 -26.93
C ILE A 99 3.25 42.70 -27.75
N ASN A 100 2.29 42.73 -28.66
CA ASN A 100 1.94 43.92 -29.43
C ASN A 100 0.74 44.59 -28.78
N THR A 101 0.66 45.92 -28.86
CA THR A 101 -0.52 46.66 -28.37
C THR A 101 -1.80 46.31 -29.12
N ASP A 102 -1.67 45.72 -30.30
CA ASP A 102 -2.77 45.36 -31.19
C ASP A 102 -3.18 43.89 -31.05
N ASP A 103 -2.57 43.15 -30.11
CA ASP A 103 -2.96 41.76 -29.84
C ASP A 103 -4.42 41.73 -29.35
N THR A 104 -5.24 40.87 -29.96
CA THR A 104 -6.58 40.59 -29.43
C THR A 104 -6.49 39.84 -28.09
N ASP A 105 -7.52 39.92 -27.25
CA ASP A 105 -7.58 39.20 -25.97
C ASP A 105 -7.26 37.70 -26.12
N HIS A 106 -7.71 37.08 -27.22
CA HIS A 106 -7.41 35.68 -27.50
C HIS A 106 -5.92 35.43 -27.77
N GLN A 107 -5.25 36.31 -28.51
CA GLN A 107 -3.80 36.21 -28.76
C GLN A 107 -3.01 36.41 -27.47
N LEU A 108 -3.42 37.36 -26.63
CA LEU A 108 -2.80 37.60 -25.33
C LEU A 108 -2.96 36.37 -24.42
N LEU A 109 -4.16 35.79 -24.36
CA LEU A 109 -4.44 34.58 -23.59
C LEU A 109 -3.58 33.40 -24.05
N GLN A 110 -3.42 33.21 -25.37
CA GLN A 110 -2.56 32.14 -25.91
C GLN A 110 -1.09 32.33 -25.53
N LYS A 111 -0.57 33.57 -25.57
CA LYS A 111 0.79 33.89 -25.12
C LYS A 111 0.98 33.58 -23.63
N ILE A 112 0.00 33.93 -22.80
CA ILE A 112 0.01 33.64 -21.35
C ILE A 112 -0.03 32.12 -21.11
N ILE A 113 -0.91 31.38 -21.78
CA ILE A 113 -1.00 29.91 -21.66
C ILE A 113 0.33 29.26 -22.06
N ASN A 114 0.93 29.69 -23.18
CA ASN A 114 2.22 29.17 -23.63
C ASN A 114 3.34 29.47 -22.63
N PHE A 115 3.34 30.65 -22.02
CA PHE A 115 4.29 31.02 -20.97
C PHE A 115 4.15 30.11 -19.74
N ILE A 116 2.93 29.92 -19.24
CA ILE A 116 2.61 29.04 -18.10
C ILE A 116 3.07 27.61 -18.38
N LYS A 117 2.74 27.07 -19.56
CA LYS A 117 3.19 25.74 -20.00
C LYS A 117 4.71 25.62 -20.05
N LYS A 118 5.40 26.58 -20.67
CA LYS A 118 6.86 26.57 -20.81
C LYS A 118 7.58 26.65 -19.46
N LYS A 119 7.01 27.38 -18.50
CA LYS A 119 7.58 27.52 -17.15
C LYS A 119 7.14 26.40 -16.20
N ASN A 120 6.33 25.45 -16.68
CA ASN A 120 5.76 24.38 -15.87
C ASN A 120 5.06 24.92 -14.60
N ILE A 121 4.40 26.08 -14.75
CA ILE A 121 3.65 26.71 -13.65
C ILE A 121 2.29 26.05 -13.62
N TYR A 122 1.99 25.34 -12.53
CA TYR A 122 0.66 24.79 -12.29
C TYR A 122 -0.14 25.78 -11.47
N ILE A 123 -1.23 26.29 -12.05
CA ILE A 123 -2.24 27.05 -11.32
C ILE A 123 -3.17 26.01 -10.68
N LYS A 124 -3.27 26.02 -9.35
CA LYS A 124 -4.19 25.16 -8.59
C LYS A 124 -5.61 25.71 -8.66
#